data_AF-A0A7S1DPK0-F1
#
_entry.id   AF-A0A7S1DPK0-F1
#
_cell.length_a   1.000
_cell.length_b   1.000
_cell.length_c   1.000
_cell.angle_alpha   90.00
_cell.angle_beta   90.00
_cell.angle_gamma   90.00
#
_symmetry.space_group_name_H-M   'P 1'
#
loop_
_entity.id
_entity.type
_entity.pdbx_description
1 polymer ?
#
loop_
_entity_poly.entity_id
_entity_poly.type
_entity_poly.pdbx_seq_one_letter_code
_entity_poly.pdbx_strand_id
1 'polypeptide(L)'
;EKGGGFTLVRFGSVLWDLEGYHTSQHIYPVGYTGKRHFAGESPKKTATYWFQIRYGGAKRPGIEGGGPVFVVQEHGAGTEFTGDSPDAAWESLAGALAAAGAPVVGEIDGHALFGLTCKAVVDGISKLPNVGECTLYSIGRRARLGSAAGFGRPPSDVNAKSREEQQAERGDLLLRQRDEERRRKKEEQEREKQERMQKRLDDREEAARVREEQRLEAQRKREEDKEVQRLERERRTTEILRSKEERRNEVERHREEERSIRERQRVAQRLALWQCTVDDAELILLRAEGDAAVPDRADQGGFLVRPGKVGEGILSGTVLEGEKLSEVLEVWEFASFFSAYFGCGKLPWAQFETALADKQCGLFHAVHVLLVRLLYQDLKVTGDANPFLGRPPNVLTWPELLRGYLKMVGLENREEGVEALSDKMGLSAMVEALESETYEDLPFRVRLSILDLNIQLAIETQHMRHHIDQLSESHAAAQAEKRARFLEMCKDGRDAREGRRSK
;
A
#
# COMPACT_ATOMS: atom_id res chain seq x y z
N GLU A 1 38.50 13.15 12.58
CA GLU A 1 38.88 11.98 11.77
C GLU A 1 38.49 12.18 10.31
N LYS A 2 39.26 11.63 9.36
CA LYS A 2 38.89 11.65 7.93
C LYS A 2 37.74 10.66 7.76
N GLY A 3 36.50 11.16 7.72
CA GLY A 3 35.33 10.34 7.45
C GLY A 3 35.55 9.49 6.20
N GLY A 4 35.31 8.18 6.30
CA GLY A 4 35.45 7.24 5.19
C GLY A 4 34.73 7.77 3.95
N GLY A 5 35.35 7.62 2.78
CA GLY A 5 34.80 8.11 1.52
C GLY A 5 33.39 7.57 1.30
N PHE A 6 32.47 8.46 0.91
CA PHE A 6 31.14 8.08 0.44
C PHE A 6 31.10 8.17 -1.08
N THR A 7 30.32 7.30 -1.72
CA THR A 7 30.05 7.33 -3.15
C THR A 7 28.55 7.35 -3.34
N LEU A 8 28.04 8.43 -3.92
CA LEU A 8 26.66 8.50 -4.36
C LEU A 8 26.50 7.66 -5.64
N VAL A 9 25.46 6.82 -5.68
CA VAL A 9 25.14 5.97 -6.84
C VAL A 9 23.94 6.51 -7.59
N ARG A 10 22.88 6.93 -6.88
CA ARG A 10 21.65 7.46 -7.49
C ARG A 10 21.02 8.53 -6.61
N PHE A 11 20.52 9.60 -7.23
CA PHE A 11 19.80 10.67 -6.51
C PHE A 11 18.37 10.31 -6.13
N GLY A 12 17.66 9.49 -6.92
CA GLY A 12 16.25 9.17 -6.68
C GLY A 12 15.27 10.21 -7.22
N SER A 13 14.03 10.17 -6.74
CA SER A 13 12.92 11.03 -7.17
C SER A 13 12.32 11.79 -5.98
N VAL A 14 12.02 13.08 -6.18
CA VAL A 14 11.43 13.93 -5.14
C VAL A 14 9.91 13.75 -5.09
N LEU A 15 9.38 13.43 -3.91
CA LEU A 15 7.94 13.41 -3.62
C LEU A 15 7.58 14.71 -2.91
N TRP A 16 7.21 15.72 -3.69
CA TRP A 16 6.95 17.09 -3.22
C TRP A 16 5.56 17.24 -2.61
N ASP A 17 4.62 16.41 -3.04
CA ASP A 17 3.21 16.39 -2.65
C ASP A 17 2.96 15.63 -1.34
N LEU A 18 3.96 14.93 -0.82
CA LEU A 18 3.85 14.14 0.41
C LEU A 18 4.61 14.80 1.57
N GLU A 19 3.86 15.17 2.60
CA GLU A 19 4.42 15.62 3.87
C GLU A 19 5.30 14.53 4.50
N GLY A 20 6.46 14.93 5.03
CA GLY A 20 7.45 14.02 5.64
C GLY A 20 8.61 13.63 4.73
N TYR A 21 8.49 13.74 3.40
CA TYR A 21 9.62 13.49 2.48
C TYR A 21 10.56 14.68 2.30
N HIS A 22 10.28 15.77 3.00
CA HIS A 22 11.08 16.97 3.04
C HIS A 22 10.83 17.71 4.36
N THR A 23 11.88 18.35 4.85
CA THR A 23 11.86 19.22 6.03
C THR A 23 12.30 20.63 5.62
N SER A 24 12.38 21.55 6.58
CA SER A 24 12.94 22.88 6.33
C SER A 24 14.38 22.87 5.87
N GLN A 25 15.13 21.79 6.13
CA GLN A 25 16.57 21.70 5.91
C GLN A 25 16.98 20.64 4.89
N HIS A 26 16.18 19.60 4.68
CA HIS A 26 16.54 18.45 3.86
C HIS A 26 15.38 17.97 2.98
N ILE A 27 15.69 17.45 1.80
CA ILE A 27 14.77 16.67 0.96
C ILE A 27 15.26 15.23 0.98
N TYR A 28 14.34 14.26 1.04
CA TYR A 28 14.61 12.83 1.09
C TYR A 28 14.08 12.14 -0.17
N PRO A 29 14.84 12.11 -1.29
CA PRO A 29 14.35 11.54 -2.53
C PRO A 29 14.22 10.02 -2.44
N VAL A 30 13.12 9.47 -2.93
CA VAL A 30 12.88 8.03 -2.95
C VAL A 30 13.74 7.37 -4.02
N GLY A 31 14.41 6.29 -3.62
CA GLY A 31 15.40 5.58 -4.42
C GLY A 31 16.74 6.32 -4.52
N TYR A 32 17.01 7.27 -3.62
CA TYR A 32 18.36 7.74 -3.33
C TYR A 32 19.19 6.56 -2.85
N THR A 33 20.38 6.34 -3.44
CA THR A 33 21.27 5.24 -3.07
C THR A 33 22.73 5.66 -3.09
N GLY A 34 23.50 5.13 -2.13
CA GLY A 34 24.93 5.33 -2.07
C GLY A 34 25.62 4.25 -1.27
N LYS A 35 26.94 4.35 -1.19
CA LYS A 35 27.79 3.44 -0.40
C LYS A 35 28.82 4.21 0.40
N ARG A 36 29.20 3.71 1.57
CA ARG A 36 30.21 4.29 2.44
C ARG A 36 31.01 3.20 3.17
N HIS A 37 32.28 3.47 3.41
CA HIS A 37 33.08 2.65 4.33
C HIS A 37 32.84 3.07 5.77
N PHE A 38 32.45 2.12 6.61
CA PHE A 38 32.19 2.32 8.04
C PHE A 38 32.81 1.17 8.85
N ALA A 39 32.75 1.23 10.18
CA ALA A 39 33.19 0.13 11.05
C ALA A 39 32.40 -1.14 10.73
N GLY A 40 33.09 -2.28 10.57
CA GLY A 40 32.46 -3.60 10.43
C GLY A 40 32.42 -4.35 11.76
N GLU A 41 31.88 -5.58 11.76
CA GLU A 41 31.73 -6.41 12.97
C GLU A 41 33.05 -6.65 13.72
N SER A 42 34.16 -6.76 12.99
CA SER A 42 35.49 -6.88 13.59
C SER A 42 36.09 -5.49 13.90
N PRO A 43 36.58 -5.21 15.11
CA PRO A 43 37.12 -3.91 15.52
C PRO A 43 38.23 -3.31 14.64
N LYS A 44 38.88 -4.13 13.81
CA LYS A 44 39.98 -3.73 12.92
C LYS A 44 39.60 -3.70 11.44
N LYS A 45 38.35 -4.03 11.09
CA LYS A 45 37.90 -4.10 9.69
C LYS A 45 36.91 -2.98 9.41
N THR A 46 37.10 -2.33 8.28
CA THR A 46 36.05 -1.49 7.68
C THR A 46 35.24 -2.36 6.74
N ALA A 47 33.93 -2.12 6.71
CA ALA A 47 33.01 -2.74 5.79
C ALA A 47 32.37 -1.69 4.88
N THR A 48 31.86 -2.12 3.73
CA THR A 48 31.15 -1.24 2.81
C THR A 48 29.66 -1.39 3.07
N TYR A 49 29.02 -0.30 3.48
CA TYR A 49 27.58 -0.26 3.68
C TYR A 49 26.92 0.45 2.50
N TRP A 50 25.87 -0.17 1.98
CA TRP A 50 24.91 0.45 1.08
C TRP A 50 23.84 1.13 1.92
N PHE A 51 23.46 2.34 1.52
CA PHE A 51 22.35 3.05 2.12
C PHE A 51 21.37 3.49 1.05
N GLN A 52 20.09 3.50 1.40
CA GLN A 52 19.01 3.86 0.48
C GLN A 52 17.85 4.51 1.23
N ILE A 53 17.12 5.37 0.51
CA ILE A 53 15.86 5.95 0.99
C ILE A 53 14.72 5.28 0.22
N ARG A 54 13.88 4.52 0.91
CA ARG A 54 12.70 3.83 0.36
C ARG A 54 11.43 4.62 0.66
N TYR A 55 10.39 4.36 -0.11
CA TYR A 55 9.05 4.89 0.16
C TYR A 55 8.42 4.11 1.33
N GLY A 56 8.05 4.80 2.40
CA GLY A 56 7.39 4.21 3.57
C GLY A 56 5.92 4.58 3.70
N GLY A 57 5.29 5.03 2.63
CA GLY A 57 3.89 5.50 2.66
C GLY A 57 3.77 7.01 2.84
N ALA A 58 2.54 7.52 2.69
CA ALA A 58 2.18 8.91 2.92
C ALA A 58 1.83 9.12 4.39
N LYS A 59 2.34 10.19 5.00
CA LYS A 59 1.94 10.57 6.35
C LYS A 59 0.50 11.09 6.30
N ARG A 60 -0.42 10.49 7.07
CA ARG A 60 -1.83 10.88 7.11
C ARG A 60 -2.22 11.30 8.53
N PRO A 61 -3.06 12.34 8.69
CA PRO A 61 -3.59 12.72 10.00
C PRO A 61 -4.29 11.52 10.67
N GLY A 62 -3.87 11.17 11.88
CA GLY A 62 -4.47 10.08 12.66
C GLY A 62 -3.96 8.67 12.36
N ILE A 63 -3.00 8.49 11.44
CA ILE A 63 -2.29 7.22 11.23
C ILE A 63 -0.85 7.41 11.71
N GLU A 64 -0.46 6.68 12.74
CA GLU A 64 0.94 6.56 13.13
C GLU A 64 1.67 5.73 12.06
N GLY A 65 2.66 6.34 11.41
CA GLY A 65 3.39 5.74 10.28
C GLY A 65 3.29 6.57 9.00
N GLY A 66 4.23 6.33 8.09
CA GLY A 66 4.38 7.09 6.84
C GLY A 66 5.58 8.03 6.82
N GLY A 67 6.15 8.25 5.64
CA GLY A 67 7.39 8.99 5.44
C GLY A 67 8.50 8.12 4.82
N PRO A 68 9.69 8.71 4.56
CA PRO A 68 10.82 7.96 4.02
C PRO A 68 11.32 6.89 5.00
N VAL A 69 11.66 5.71 4.47
CA VAL A 69 12.35 4.65 5.25
C VAL A 69 13.82 4.68 4.87
N PHE A 70 14.67 4.86 5.85
CA PHE A 70 16.11 4.87 5.70
C PHE A 70 16.62 3.46 5.96
N VAL A 71 17.35 2.91 5.00
CA VAL A 71 17.88 1.54 5.09
C VAL A 71 19.38 1.58 4.91
N VAL A 72 20.09 0.88 5.79
CA VAL A 72 21.54 0.65 5.73
C VAL A 72 21.78 -0.85 5.74
N GLN A 73 22.61 -1.34 4.83
CA GLN A 73 22.89 -2.76 4.66
C GLN A 73 24.38 -2.97 4.36
N GLU A 74 25.01 -3.93 5.03
CA GLU A 74 26.38 -4.30 4.70
C GLU A 74 26.43 -5.03 3.35
N HIS A 75 27.39 -4.68 2.49
CA HIS A 75 27.51 -5.30 1.18
C HIS A 75 27.80 -6.80 1.30
N GLY A 76 26.86 -7.63 0.83
CA GLY A 76 26.94 -9.08 0.89
C GLY A 76 26.33 -9.70 2.16
N ALA A 77 25.86 -8.89 3.12
CA ALA A 77 25.11 -9.38 4.26
C ALA A 77 23.59 -9.32 3.98
N GLY A 78 22.83 -10.27 4.54
CA GLY A 78 21.37 -10.30 4.44
C GLY A 78 20.64 -9.35 5.41
N THR A 79 21.34 -8.83 6.41
CA THR A 79 20.74 -8.00 7.47
C THR A 79 20.60 -6.55 7.03
N GLU A 80 19.35 -6.05 7.05
CA GLU A 80 19.04 -4.63 6.83
C GLU A 80 18.78 -3.93 8.16
N PHE A 81 19.34 -2.74 8.32
CA PHE A 81 19.07 -1.83 9.43
C PHE A 81 18.17 -0.71 8.93
N THR A 82 16.97 -0.61 9.49
CA THR A 82 15.95 0.33 9.02
C THR A 82 15.61 1.35 10.10
N GLY A 83 15.20 2.54 9.68
CA GLY A 83 14.75 3.62 10.55
C GLY A 83 13.83 4.59 9.81
N ASP A 84 13.04 5.35 10.57
CA ASP A 84 12.17 6.44 10.09
C ASP A 84 12.93 7.77 9.93
N SER A 85 14.20 7.80 10.34
CA SER A 85 15.15 8.90 10.16
C SER A 85 16.53 8.36 9.76
N PRO A 86 17.40 9.19 9.15
CA PRO A 86 18.78 8.80 8.86
C PRO A 86 19.52 8.35 10.12
N ASP A 87 19.30 9.03 11.24
CA ASP A 87 19.94 8.76 12.52
C ASP A 87 19.52 7.39 13.05
N ALA A 88 18.20 7.11 13.11
CA ALA A 88 17.67 5.84 13.59
C ALA A 88 18.23 4.61 12.83
N ALA A 89 18.39 4.71 11.51
CA ALA A 89 18.95 3.63 10.71
C ALA A 89 20.44 3.36 11.04
N TRP A 90 21.24 4.41 11.22
CA TRP A 90 22.66 4.28 11.59
C TRP A 90 22.87 3.93 13.06
N GLU A 91 22.01 4.42 13.96
CA GLU A 91 22.00 4.03 15.38
C GLU A 91 21.65 2.54 15.54
N SER A 92 20.71 2.02 14.75
CA SER A 92 20.38 0.59 14.73
C SER A 92 21.58 -0.27 14.32
N LEU A 93 22.28 0.12 13.24
CA LEU A 93 23.54 -0.53 12.84
C LEU A 93 24.60 -0.42 13.93
N ALA A 94 24.80 0.77 14.50
CA ALA A 94 25.80 0.99 15.54
C ALA A 94 25.52 0.19 16.81
N GLY A 95 24.25 0.05 17.20
CA GLY A 95 23.84 -0.80 18.31
C GLY A 95 24.19 -2.26 18.07
N ALA A 96 23.95 -2.76 16.85
CA ALA A 96 24.33 -4.12 16.46
C ALA A 96 25.85 -4.33 16.46
N LEU A 97 26.61 -3.36 15.94
CA LEU A 97 28.07 -3.38 15.96
C LEU A 97 28.63 -3.34 17.40
N ALA A 98 28.07 -2.50 18.26
CA ALA A 98 28.45 -2.42 19.67
C ALA A 98 28.14 -3.73 20.42
N ALA A 99 26.99 -4.35 20.14
CA ALA A 99 26.63 -5.67 20.68
C ALA A 99 27.59 -6.78 20.22
N ALA A 100 28.15 -6.66 19.01
CA ALA A 100 29.19 -7.53 18.48
C ALA A 100 30.60 -7.22 19.02
N GLY A 101 30.74 -6.19 19.88
CA GLY A 101 32.01 -5.79 20.47
C GLY A 101 32.87 -4.87 19.59
N ALA A 102 32.30 -4.31 18.51
CA ALA A 102 32.97 -3.31 17.70
C ALA A 102 32.92 -1.93 18.39
N PRO A 103 34.03 -1.18 18.44
CA PRO A 103 34.06 0.14 19.04
C PRO A 103 33.40 1.16 18.11
N VAL A 104 32.15 1.51 18.40
CA VAL A 104 31.49 2.67 17.78
C VAL A 104 31.75 3.88 18.67
N VAL A 105 32.53 4.84 18.19
CA VAL A 105 32.93 6.03 18.97
C VAL A 105 32.27 7.27 18.38
N GLY A 106 31.57 8.02 19.22
CA GLY A 106 31.02 9.34 18.90
C GLY A 106 29.50 9.35 18.68
N GLU A 107 28.97 10.56 18.57
CA GLU A 107 27.59 10.83 18.19
C GLU A 107 27.40 10.57 16.68
N ILE A 108 26.31 9.89 16.33
CA ILE A 108 26.00 9.49 14.95
C ILE A 108 25.19 10.61 14.30
N ASP A 109 25.77 11.26 13.28
CA ASP A 109 25.05 12.16 12.37
C ASP A 109 24.66 11.36 11.11
N GLY A 110 23.45 10.81 11.12
CA GLY A 110 22.90 10.00 10.05
C GLY A 110 22.76 10.78 8.75
N HIS A 111 22.38 12.07 8.78
CA HIS A 111 22.32 12.90 7.57
C HIS A 111 23.71 13.03 6.92
N ALA A 112 24.75 13.24 7.72
CA ALA A 112 26.12 13.27 7.24
C ALA A 112 26.60 11.91 6.73
N LEU A 113 26.19 10.80 7.36
CA LEU A 113 26.54 9.45 6.93
C LEU A 113 25.83 9.03 5.62
N PHE A 114 24.57 9.42 5.43
CA PHE A 114 23.87 9.31 4.14
C PHE A 114 24.43 10.27 3.07
N GLY A 115 25.25 11.25 3.46
CA GLY A 115 25.81 12.26 2.55
C GLY A 115 24.85 13.38 2.19
N LEU A 116 23.70 13.47 2.88
CA LEU A 116 22.67 14.49 2.64
C LEU A 116 23.10 15.90 3.07
N THR A 117 24.16 16.00 3.88
CA THR A 117 24.80 17.28 4.24
C THR A 117 25.94 17.66 3.29
N CYS A 118 26.35 16.78 2.38
CA CYS A 118 27.41 17.08 1.42
C CYS A 118 26.94 18.13 0.41
N LYS A 119 27.65 19.25 0.30
CA LYS A 119 27.28 20.35 -0.60
C LYS A 119 27.01 19.89 -2.04
N ALA A 120 27.85 19.02 -2.60
CA ALA A 120 27.66 18.51 -3.96
C ALA A 120 26.39 17.66 -4.10
N VAL A 121 26.03 16.90 -3.07
CA VAL A 121 24.79 16.11 -3.02
C VAL A 121 23.59 17.05 -2.88
N VAL A 122 23.64 18.02 -1.96
CA VAL A 122 22.57 19.03 -1.78
C VAL A 122 22.34 19.81 -3.07
N ASP A 123 23.41 20.29 -3.72
CA ASP A 123 23.33 21.01 -4.99
C ASP A 123 22.76 20.11 -6.10
N GLY A 124 23.07 18.81 -6.09
CA GLY A 124 22.50 17.82 -7.00
C GLY A 124 21.01 17.55 -6.75
N ILE A 125 20.61 17.35 -5.49
CA ILE A 125 19.22 17.19 -5.08
C ILE A 125 18.42 18.43 -5.48
N SER A 126 18.97 19.64 -5.30
CA SER A 126 18.29 20.89 -5.62
C SER A 126 17.94 21.06 -7.11
N LYS A 127 18.59 20.30 -7.99
CA LYS A 127 18.36 20.30 -9.45
C LYS A 127 17.38 19.23 -9.90
N LEU A 128 16.89 18.38 -8.99
CA LEU A 128 15.90 17.38 -9.33
C LEU A 128 14.55 18.05 -9.68
N PRO A 129 13.72 17.41 -10.52
CA PRO A 129 12.37 17.89 -10.80
C PRO A 129 11.55 18.08 -9.51
N ASN A 130 10.69 19.10 -9.52
CA ASN A 130 9.71 19.40 -8.47
C ASN A 130 10.27 19.83 -7.10
N VAL A 131 11.58 20.05 -6.96
CA VAL A 131 12.15 20.60 -5.71
C VAL A 131 11.55 21.96 -5.34
N GLY A 132 11.21 22.78 -6.33
CA GLY A 132 10.56 24.08 -6.11
C GLY A 132 9.16 23.99 -5.49
N GLU A 133 8.52 22.82 -5.58
CA GLU A 133 7.17 22.57 -5.05
C GLU A 133 7.21 22.04 -3.60
N CYS A 134 8.40 21.73 -3.07
CA CYS A 134 8.59 21.29 -1.69
C CYS A 134 8.36 22.45 -0.70
N THR A 135 7.11 22.69 -0.33
CA THR A 135 6.66 23.88 0.43
C THR A 135 7.40 24.11 1.75
N LEU A 136 7.83 23.04 2.43
CA LEU A 136 8.57 23.15 3.69
C LEU A 136 10.05 23.46 3.47
N TYR A 137 10.62 23.08 2.32
CA TYR A 137 12.06 23.14 2.09
C TYR A 137 12.51 24.55 1.74
N SER A 138 13.41 25.09 2.55
CA SER A 138 13.98 26.41 2.33
C SER A 138 15.45 26.31 1.94
N ILE A 139 15.77 26.66 0.69
CA ILE A 139 17.17 26.75 0.23
C ILE A 139 17.80 28.00 0.87
N GLY A 140 18.34 27.82 2.08
CA GLY A 140 19.50 28.57 2.57
C GLY A 140 19.50 30.10 2.41
N ARG A 141 18.39 30.82 2.65
CA ARG A 141 18.49 32.24 3.05
C ARG A 141 18.95 32.31 4.50
N ARG A 142 20.26 32.14 4.75
CA ARG A 142 20.84 32.41 6.07
C ARG A 142 20.66 33.89 6.42
N ALA A 143 19.76 34.17 7.37
CA ALA A 143 19.76 35.43 8.09
C ALA A 143 21.08 35.55 8.87
N ARG A 144 21.87 36.58 8.57
CA ARG A 144 23.06 36.97 9.35
C ARG A 144 22.57 37.59 10.65
N LEU A 145 22.57 36.84 11.75
CA LEU A 145 22.40 37.39 13.11
C LEU A 145 23.77 37.57 13.76
N GLY A 146 24.06 38.82 14.12
CA GLY A 146 25.34 39.27 14.64
C GLY A 146 25.60 38.84 16.08
N SER A 147 26.86 38.47 16.32
CA SER A 147 27.44 38.27 17.64
C SER A 147 27.84 39.63 18.22
N ALA A 148 27.35 39.93 19.43
CA ALA A 148 27.80 41.07 20.23
C ALA A 148 28.40 40.53 21.54
N ALA A 149 29.69 40.80 21.73
CA ALA A 149 30.43 40.58 22.96
C ALA A 149 30.61 41.92 23.69
N GLY A 150 30.64 41.91 25.03
CA GLY A 150 31.10 43.06 25.81
C GLY A 150 31.09 42.91 27.34
N PHE A 151 32.30 43.01 27.94
CA PHE A 151 32.72 43.64 29.22
C PHE A 151 32.02 43.25 30.55
N GLY A 152 32.60 43.13 31.76
CA GLY A 152 33.92 43.38 32.39
C GLY A 152 33.80 43.16 33.94
N ARG A 153 34.92 42.98 34.66
CA ARG A 153 35.10 42.82 36.15
C ARG A 153 35.70 44.15 36.74
N PRO A 154 36.01 44.37 38.06
CA PRO A 154 35.77 43.72 39.39
C PRO A 154 35.43 44.74 40.55
N PRO A 155 35.49 44.40 41.88
CA PRO A 155 35.02 45.24 43.01
C PRO A 155 36.14 45.97 43.83
N SER A 156 35.77 46.93 44.70
CA SER A 156 36.68 47.69 45.58
C SER A 156 36.17 47.82 47.03
N ASP A 157 37.10 47.65 47.98
CA ASP A 157 37.01 47.71 49.45
C ASP A 157 37.07 49.14 50.06
N VAL A 158 37.03 49.15 51.41
CA VAL A 158 37.53 50.11 52.45
C VAL A 158 36.63 51.28 52.92
N ASN A 159 36.27 51.33 54.22
CA ASN A 159 37.05 52.03 55.27
C ASN A 159 36.41 52.06 56.69
N ALA A 160 37.28 52.06 57.71
CA ALA A 160 36.97 52.14 59.15
C ALA A 160 37.72 53.31 59.82
N LYS A 161 37.11 53.98 60.81
CA LYS A 161 37.66 54.93 61.83
C LYS A 161 36.48 55.36 62.72
N SER A 162 36.55 55.69 64.02
CA SER A 162 37.59 55.86 65.03
C SER A 162 36.89 55.82 66.40
N ARG A 163 37.52 55.20 67.42
CA ARG A 163 37.07 55.10 68.82
C ARG A 163 37.90 56.07 69.66
N GLU A 164 37.30 56.98 70.45
CA GLU A 164 37.89 57.41 71.75
C GLU A 164 37.05 58.34 72.66
N GLU A 165 35.72 58.46 72.51
CA GLU A 165 34.87 59.30 73.40
C GLU A 165 33.77 58.51 74.17
N GLN A 166 33.91 57.19 74.37
CA GLN A 166 32.81 56.30 74.82
C GLN A 166 32.95 55.67 76.22
N GLN A 167 33.63 56.29 77.18
CA GLN A 167 33.90 55.64 78.48
C GLN A 167 33.25 56.25 79.72
N ALA A 168 32.56 57.40 79.64
CA ALA A 168 31.83 57.98 80.78
C ALA A 168 30.28 57.89 80.67
N GLU A 169 29.70 57.74 79.48
CA GLU A 169 28.26 57.48 79.27
C GLU A 169 27.87 55.99 79.42
N ARG A 170 28.86 55.10 79.57
CA ARG A 170 28.70 53.65 79.47
C ARG A 170 27.90 53.03 80.62
N GLY A 171 27.88 53.64 81.81
CA GLY A 171 27.21 53.10 83.00
C GLY A 171 25.68 53.25 82.98
N ASP A 172 25.18 54.44 82.65
CA ASP A 172 23.74 54.73 82.59
C ASP A 172 23.11 54.18 81.29
N LEU A 173 23.92 54.12 80.22
CA LEU A 173 23.56 53.44 78.97
C LEU A 173 23.39 51.93 79.19
N LEU A 174 24.20 51.27 80.01
CA LEU A 174 24.10 49.83 80.27
C LEU A 174 22.80 49.43 80.98
N LEU A 175 22.27 50.27 81.88
CA LEU A 175 21.01 49.98 82.58
C LEU A 175 19.80 50.16 81.65
N ARG A 176 19.77 51.23 80.84
CA ARG A 176 18.77 51.41 79.79
C ARG A 176 18.86 50.33 78.71
N GLN A 177 20.07 49.91 78.34
CA GLN A 177 20.28 48.79 77.43
C GLN A 177 19.72 47.48 77.98
N ARG A 178 19.84 47.22 79.29
CA ARG A 178 19.34 45.99 79.90
C ARG A 178 17.81 45.94 79.97
N ASP A 179 17.15 47.07 80.23
CA ASP A 179 15.68 47.15 80.21
C ASP A 179 15.11 47.16 78.79
N GLU A 180 15.78 47.83 77.84
CA GLU A 180 15.48 47.69 76.42
C GLU A 180 15.66 46.25 75.94
N GLU A 181 16.71 45.56 76.38
CA GLU A 181 16.97 44.17 76.01
C GLU A 181 15.88 43.24 76.55
N ARG A 182 15.37 43.48 77.77
CA ARG A 182 14.23 42.75 78.32
C ARG A 182 12.94 43.02 77.55
N ARG A 183 12.70 44.28 77.13
CA ARG A 183 11.52 44.64 76.32
C ARG A 183 11.60 44.00 74.93
N ARG A 184 12.77 44.08 74.27
CA ARG A 184 13.04 43.44 72.98
C ARG A 184 12.87 41.93 73.05
N LYS A 185 13.38 41.27 74.09
CA LYS A 185 13.18 39.81 74.28
C LYS A 185 11.71 39.44 74.44
N LYS A 186 10.92 40.27 75.12
CA LYS A 186 9.48 40.03 75.29
C LYS A 186 8.71 40.25 73.98
N GLU A 187 9.01 41.32 73.25
CA GLU A 187 8.45 41.61 71.92
C GLU A 187 8.83 40.52 70.91
N GLU A 188 10.08 40.05 70.93
CA GLU A 188 10.57 38.94 70.11
C GLU A 188 9.85 37.63 70.44
N GLN A 189 9.65 37.32 71.73
CA GLN A 189 8.93 36.12 72.14
C GLN A 189 7.43 36.17 71.79
N GLU A 190 6.81 37.36 71.79
CA GLU A 190 5.44 37.54 71.28
C GLU A 190 5.38 37.41 69.75
N ARG A 191 6.36 37.97 69.03
CA ARG A 191 6.46 37.82 67.57
C ARG A 191 6.64 36.36 67.17
N GLU A 192 7.52 35.62 67.86
CA GLU A 192 7.70 34.18 67.64
C GLU A 192 6.41 33.39 67.92
N LYS A 193 5.65 33.76 68.96
CA LYS A 193 4.35 33.12 69.24
C LYS A 193 3.33 33.41 68.15
N GLN A 194 3.27 34.64 67.63
CA GLN A 194 2.41 35.02 66.52
C GLN A 194 2.81 34.30 65.23
N GLU A 195 4.11 34.27 64.90
CA GLU A 195 4.65 33.54 63.74
C GLU A 195 4.34 32.03 63.83
N ARG A 196 4.51 31.41 65.02
CA ARG A 196 4.13 30.00 65.23
C ARG A 196 2.63 29.76 65.10
N MET A 197 1.80 30.70 65.55
CA MET A 197 0.35 30.60 65.40
C MET A 197 -0.07 30.73 63.94
N GLN A 198 0.50 31.70 63.22
CA GLN A 198 0.25 31.91 61.79
C GLN A 198 0.66 30.68 60.98
N LYS A 199 1.87 30.17 61.21
CA LYS A 199 2.35 28.95 60.55
C LYS A 199 1.40 27.76 60.75
N ARG A 200 0.83 27.59 61.94
CA ARG A 200 -0.17 26.53 62.21
C ARG A 200 -1.48 26.71 61.45
N LEU A 201 -1.88 27.95 61.18
CA LEU A 201 -3.06 28.24 60.36
C LEU A 201 -2.76 27.94 58.90
N ASP A 202 -1.61 28.37 58.40
CA ASP A 202 -1.17 28.12 57.03
C ASP A 202 -1.04 26.60 56.77
N ASP A 203 -0.38 25.86 57.67
CA ASP A 203 -0.26 24.39 57.60
C ASP A 203 -1.64 23.71 57.58
N ARG A 204 -2.63 24.26 58.30
CA ARG A 204 -4.00 23.73 58.35
C ARG A 204 -4.78 24.02 57.08
N GLU A 205 -4.61 25.21 56.50
CA GLU A 205 -5.21 25.56 55.21
C GLU A 205 -4.61 24.73 54.07
N GLU A 206 -3.30 24.55 54.06
CA GLU A 206 -2.61 23.70 53.09
C GLU A 206 -3.09 22.24 53.19
N ALA A 207 -3.17 21.69 54.40
CA ALA A 207 -3.73 20.35 54.62
C ALA A 207 -5.20 20.23 54.18
N ALA A 208 -5.99 21.29 54.28
CA ALA A 208 -7.37 21.31 53.78
C ALA A 208 -7.42 21.30 52.25
N ARG A 209 -6.58 22.10 51.58
CA ARG A 209 -6.46 22.14 50.11
C ARG A 209 -6.03 20.78 49.55
N VAL A 210 -5.02 20.15 50.14
CA VAL A 210 -4.55 18.81 49.71
C VAL A 210 -5.66 17.76 49.84
N ARG A 211 -6.47 17.80 50.92
CA ARG A 211 -7.60 16.87 51.08
C ARG A 211 -8.72 17.12 50.06
N GLU A 212 -8.97 18.37 49.71
CA GLU A 212 -9.96 18.71 48.69
C GLU A 212 -9.52 18.24 47.31
N GLU A 213 -8.25 18.48 46.96
CA GLU A 213 -7.65 18.00 45.71
C GLU A 213 -7.71 16.47 45.59
N GLN A 214 -7.35 15.75 46.65
CA GLN A 214 -7.47 14.28 46.69
C GLN A 214 -8.91 13.79 46.52
N ARG A 215 -9.91 14.52 47.03
CA ARG A 215 -11.33 14.16 46.83
C ARG A 215 -11.77 14.39 45.39
N LEU A 216 -11.33 15.48 44.76
CA LEU A 216 -11.61 15.76 43.35
C LEU A 216 -10.94 14.75 42.43
N GLU A 217 -9.68 14.38 42.70
CA GLU A 217 -8.97 13.35 41.94
C GLU A 217 -9.64 11.98 42.09
N ALA A 218 -10.03 11.60 43.31
CA ALA A 218 -10.78 10.36 43.53
C ALA A 218 -12.16 10.36 42.83
N GLN A 219 -12.80 11.52 42.69
CA GLN A 219 -14.04 11.64 41.93
C GLN A 219 -13.80 11.51 40.43
N ARG A 220 -12.78 12.17 39.88
CA ARG A 220 -12.39 12.03 38.46
C ARG A 220 -12.09 10.59 38.09
N LYS A 221 -11.29 9.90 38.91
CA LYS A 221 -10.97 8.49 38.71
C LYS A 221 -12.21 7.59 38.70
N ARG A 222 -13.19 7.86 39.57
CA ARG A 222 -14.47 7.13 39.59
C ARG A 222 -15.34 7.41 38.35
N GLU A 223 -15.24 8.59 37.76
CA GLU A 223 -15.95 8.94 36.52
C GLU A 223 -15.27 8.30 35.31
N GLU A 224 -13.94 8.32 35.25
CA GLU A 224 -13.13 7.61 34.26
C GLU A 224 -13.40 6.10 34.29
N ASP A 225 -13.39 5.47 35.47
CA ASP A 225 -13.69 4.05 35.63
C ASP A 225 -15.11 3.69 35.13
N LYS A 226 -16.10 4.58 35.34
CA LYS A 226 -17.46 4.39 34.82
C LYS A 226 -17.52 4.53 33.31
N GLU A 227 -16.77 5.47 32.74
CA GLU A 227 -16.69 5.66 31.29
C GLU A 227 -16.02 4.47 30.60
N VAL A 228 -14.91 3.97 31.16
CA VAL A 228 -14.24 2.75 30.69
C VAL A 228 -15.20 1.55 30.72
N GLN A 229 -15.94 1.37 31.81
CA GLN A 229 -16.95 0.29 31.90
C GLN A 229 -18.09 0.47 30.88
N ARG A 230 -18.49 1.71 30.55
CA ARG A 230 -19.50 1.97 29.52
C ARG A 230 -18.98 1.56 28.13
N LEU A 231 -17.78 2.02 27.78
CA LEU A 231 -17.13 1.70 26.51
C LEU A 231 -16.88 0.20 26.35
N GLU A 232 -16.53 -0.51 27.42
CA GLU A 232 -16.34 -1.97 27.38
C GLU A 232 -17.65 -2.71 27.12
N ARG A 233 -18.77 -2.25 27.70
CA ARG A 233 -20.10 -2.81 27.42
C ARG A 233 -20.53 -2.54 25.99
N GLU A 234 -20.26 -1.35 25.46
CA GLU A 234 -20.53 -1.01 24.05
C GLU A 234 -19.70 -1.91 23.12
N ARG A 235 -18.40 -2.07 23.39
CA ARG A 235 -17.50 -2.95 22.62
C ARG A 235 -18.01 -4.40 22.61
N ARG A 236 -18.33 -4.98 23.77
CA ARG A 236 -18.91 -6.34 23.87
C ARG A 236 -20.21 -6.45 23.09
N THR A 237 -21.05 -5.41 23.12
CA THR A 237 -22.31 -5.39 22.36
C THR A 237 -22.04 -5.41 20.86
N THR A 238 -21.11 -4.58 20.37
CA THR A 238 -20.73 -4.54 18.96
C THR A 238 -20.10 -5.84 18.47
N GLU A 239 -19.30 -6.49 19.31
CA GLU A 239 -18.66 -7.77 19.02
C GLU A 239 -19.70 -8.90 18.89
N ILE A 240 -20.70 -8.93 19.78
CA ILE A 240 -21.83 -9.89 19.68
C ILE A 240 -22.64 -9.66 18.40
N LEU A 241 -22.88 -8.41 18.02
CA LEU A 241 -23.60 -8.09 16.77
C LEU A 241 -22.81 -8.54 15.53
N ARG A 242 -21.51 -8.24 15.50
CA ARG A 242 -20.62 -8.67 14.42
C ARG A 242 -20.58 -10.20 14.31
N SER A 243 -20.44 -10.92 15.43
CA SER A 243 -20.44 -12.39 15.42
C SER A 243 -21.78 -12.97 14.94
N LYS A 244 -22.91 -12.34 15.28
CA LYS A 244 -24.23 -12.74 14.76
C LYS A 244 -24.35 -12.52 13.24
N GLU A 245 -23.81 -11.42 12.74
CA GLU A 245 -23.80 -11.10 11.30
C GLU A 245 -22.89 -12.07 10.52
N GLU A 246 -21.70 -12.36 11.03
CA GLU A 246 -20.78 -13.35 10.45
C GLU A 246 -21.43 -14.74 10.35
N ARG A 247 -22.11 -15.19 11.42
CA ARG A 247 -22.90 -16.44 11.39
C ARG A 247 -24.04 -16.41 10.39
N ARG A 248 -24.71 -15.26 10.23
CA ARG A 248 -25.78 -15.11 9.23
C ARG A 248 -25.23 -15.25 7.81
N ASN A 249 -24.10 -14.59 7.53
CA ASN A 249 -23.44 -14.64 6.22
C ASN A 249 -22.89 -16.04 5.92
N GLU A 250 -22.38 -16.75 6.93
CA GLU A 250 -21.96 -18.15 6.79
C GLU A 250 -23.13 -19.08 6.41
N VAL A 251 -24.27 -18.94 7.08
CA VAL A 251 -25.49 -19.69 6.74
C VAL A 251 -25.98 -19.37 5.32
N GLU A 252 -25.85 -18.12 4.89
CA GLU A 252 -26.23 -17.69 3.53
C GLU A 252 -25.31 -18.28 2.46
N ARG A 253 -23.99 -18.25 2.67
CA ARG A 253 -23.00 -18.92 1.80
C ARG A 253 -23.28 -20.41 1.65
N HIS A 254 -23.54 -21.11 2.76
CA HIS A 254 -23.88 -22.53 2.71
C HIS A 254 -25.17 -22.80 1.90
N ARG A 255 -26.17 -21.91 1.99
CA ARG A 255 -27.40 -22.02 1.18
C ARG A 255 -27.15 -21.75 -0.31
N GLU A 256 -26.20 -20.90 -0.65
CA GLU A 256 -25.82 -20.65 -2.05
C GLU A 256 -25.00 -21.81 -2.63
N GLU A 257 -24.07 -22.35 -1.86
CA GLU A 257 -23.32 -23.55 -2.21
C GLU A 257 -24.26 -24.75 -2.44
N GLU A 258 -25.22 -24.98 -1.53
CA GLU A 258 -26.24 -26.01 -1.73
C GLU A 258 -27.07 -25.79 -3.00
N ARG A 259 -27.43 -24.53 -3.31
CA ARG A 259 -28.16 -24.19 -4.55
C ARG A 259 -27.31 -24.51 -5.77
N SER A 260 -26.04 -24.10 -5.78
CA SER A 260 -25.07 -24.39 -6.86
C SER A 260 -24.84 -25.89 -7.05
N ILE A 261 -24.72 -26.66 -5.96
CA ILE A 261 -24.57 -28.12 -6.02
C ILE A 261 -25.81 -28.76 -6.65
N ARG A 262 -27.02 -28.37 -6.23
CA ARG A 262 -28.27 -28.88 -6.82
C ARG A 262 -28.40 -28.52 -8.30
N GLU A 263 -27.98 -27.33 -8.69
CA GLU A 263 -28.00 -26.90 -10.09
C GLU A 263 -27.00 -27.69 -10.94
N ARG A 264 -25.75 -27.86 -10.46
CA ARG A 264 -24.75 -28.71 -11.11
C ARG A 264 -25.23 -30.15 -11.24
N GLN A 265 -25.86 -30.71 -10.22
CA GLN A 265 -26.46 -32.04 -10.28
C GLN A 265 -27.58 -32.12 -11.33
N ARG A 266 -28.44 -31.10 -11.44
CA ARG A 266 -29.48 -31.04 -12.49
C ARG A 266 -28.88 -30.94 -13.89
N VAL A 267 -27.82 -30.14 -14.08
CA VAL A 267 -27.11 -30.03 -15.36
C VAL A 267 -26.42 -31.34 -15.70
N ALA A 268 -25.73 -31.96 -14.76
CA ALA A 268 -25.09 -33.26 -14.96
C ALA A 268 -26.10 -34.37 -15.29
N GLN A 269 -27.24 -34.43 -14.59
CA GLN A 269 -28.34 -35.33 -14.93
C GLN A 269 -28.90 -35.05 -16.32
N ARG A 270 -29.07 -33.77 -16.68
CA ARG A 270 -29.49 -33.39 -18.03
C ARG A 270 -28.48 -33.86 -19.06
N LEU A 271 -27.18 -33.64 -18.87
CA LEU A 271 -26.12 -34.01 -19.81
C LEU A 271 -25.88 -35.52 -19.90
N ALA A 272 -26.06 -36.26 -18.81
CA ALA A 272 -25.98 -37.72 -18.81
C ALA A 272 -27.02 -38.37 -19.72
N LEU A 273 -28.13 -37.68 -19.98
CA LEU A 273 -29.15 -38.07 -20.95
C LEU A 273 -28.79 -37.68 -22.39
N TRP A 274 -27.60 -37.14 -22.69
CA TRP A 274 -27.19 -36.82 -24.06
C TRP A 274 -26.13 -37.83 -24.50
N GLN A 275 -26.46 -38.65 -25.50
CA GLN A 275 -25.49 -39.45 -26.22
C GLN A 275 -24.74 -38.56 -27.19
N CYS A 276 -23.43 -38.48 -26.99
CA CYS A 276 -22.52 -37.82 -27.92
C CYS A 276 -22.02 -38.86 -28.92
N THR A 277 -22.49 -38.76 -30.17
CA THR A 277 -21.98 -39.59 -31.27
C THR A 277 -21.19 -38.70 -32.22
N VAL A 278 -19.95 -39.08 -32.50
CA VAL A 278 -19.13 -38.46 -33.55
C VAL A 278 -19.38 -39.25 -34.83
N ASP A 279 -19.91 -38.58 -35.86
CA ASP A 279 -20.09 -39.15 -37.19
C ASP A 279 -18.74 -39.26 -37.92
N ASP A 280 -18.65 -40.08 -38.97
CA ASP A 280 -17.50 -40.27 -39.85
C ASP A 280 -17.03 -38.97 -40.55
N ALA A 281 -17.82 -37.89 -40.44
CA ALA A 281 -17.50 -36.53 -40.86
C ALA A 281 -16.98 -35.62 -39.73
N GLU A 282 -16.61 -36.17 -38.56
CA GLU A 282 -16.14 -35.46 -37.36
C GLU A 282 -17.14 -34.45 -36.76
N LEU A 283 -18.42 -34.57 -37.10
CA LEU A 283 -19.48 -33.74 -36.52
C LEU A 283 -19.90 -34.31 -35.15
N ILE A 284 -19.81 -33.48 -34.11
CA ILE A 284 -20.30 -33.80 -32.76
C ILE A 284 -21.83 -33.68 -32.77
N LEU A 285 -22.54 -34.82 -32.80
CA LEU A 285 -23.98 -34.89 -32.66
C LEU A 285 -24.35 -35.21 -31.21
N LEU A 286 -24.88 -34.22 -30.50
CA LEU A 286 -25.46 -34.37 -29.17
C LEU A 286 -26.94 -34.75 -29.32
N ARG A 287 -27.32 -36.01 -29.08
CA ARG A 287 -28.73 -36.47 -29.08
C ARG A 287 -29.21 -36.77 -27.67
N ALA A 288 -30.38 -36.27 -27.29
CA ALA A 288 -31.03 -36.68 -26.06
C ALA A 288 -31.52 -38.15 -26.17
N GLU A 289 -31.13 -38.99 -25.21
CA GLU A 289 -31.56 -40.38 -25.05
C GLU A 289 -33.08 -40.40 -24.81
N GLY A 290 -33.84 -40.89 -25.79
CA GLY A 290 -35.31 -40.98 -25.71
C GLY A 290 -36.06 -40.32 -26.86
N ASP A 291 -35.41 -39.52 -27.71
CA ASP A 291 -36.01 -39.06 -28.97
C ASP A 291 -36.01 -40.24 -29.98
N ALA A 292 -37.00 -41.11 -29.82
CA ALA A 292 -37.35 -42.09 -30.83
C ALA A 292 -37.64 -41.34 -32.14
N ALA A 293 -36.78 -41.57 -33.13
CA ALA A 293 -36.85 -41.12 -34.51
C ALA A 293 -38.22 -40.54 -34.92
N VAL A 294 -38.39 -39.23 -34.77
CA VAL A 294 -39.36 -38.48 -35.56
C VAL A 294 -38.64 -38.13 -36.87
N PRO A 295 -39.03 -38.71 -38.01
CA PRO A 295 -38.49 -38.29 -39.28
C PRO A 295 -39.03 -36.89 -39.58
N ASP A 296 -38.10 -35.99 -39.94
CA ASP A 296 -38.36 -34.93 -40.90
C ASP A 296 -39.24 -33.75 -40.45
N ARG A 297 -38.81 -33.03 -39.40
CA ARG A 297 -39.18 -31.62 -39.23
C ARG A 297 -37.94 -30.77 -38.95
N ALA A 298 -37.53 -30.03 -39.96
CA ALA A 298 -36.32 -29.20 -40.02
C ALA A 298 -36.31 -27.94 -39.11
N ASP A 299 -37.24 -27.77 -38.17
CA ASP A 299 -37.47 -26.46 -37.53
C ASP A 299 -37.46 -26.46 -35.98
N GLN A 300 -36.79 -27.40 -35.30
CA GLN A 300 -36.63 -27.33 -33.84
C GLN A 300 -35.17 -27.28 -33.39
N GLY A 301 -34.70 -26.04 -33.15
CA GLY A 301 -34.07 -25.61 -31.89
C GLY A 301 -32.80 -26.29 -31.37
N GLY A 302 -32.18 -27.22 -32.10
CA GLY A 302 -30.84 -27.70 -31.78
C GLY A 302 -29.80 -26.63 -32.11
N PHE A 303 -28.87 -26.36 -31.18
CA PHE A 303 -27.64 -25.60 -31.47
C PHE A 303 -26.77 -26.40 -32.46
N LEU A 304 -27.12 -26.34 -33.74
CA LEU A 304 -26.28 -26.81 -34.82
C LEU A 304 -25.30 -25.69 -35.13
N VAL A 305 -24.09 -25.77 -34.57
CA VAL A 305 -22.95 -25.02 -35.10
C VAL A 305 -22.64 -25.65 -36.46
N ARG A 306 -23.23 -25.10 -37.53
CA ARG A 306 -22.79 -25.44 -38.89
C ARG A 306 -21.43 -24.77 -39.10
N PRO A 307 -20.34 -25.52 -39.32
CA PRO A 307 -19.14 -24.92 -39.88
C PRO A 307 -19.50 -24.53 -41.32
N GLY A 308 -19.73 -23.24 -41.54
CA GLY A 308 -19.88 -22.74 -42.90
C GLY A 308 -18.56 -22.99 -43.61
N LYS A 309 -18.56 -23.83 -44.67
CA LYS A 309 -17.45 -24.14 -45.59
C LYS A 309 -16.14 -23.43 -45.21
N VAL A 310 -15.45 -24.01 -44.23
CA VAL A 310 -14.19 -23.50 -43.71
C VAL A 310 -13.12 -23.92 -44.70
N GLY A 311 -12.48 -22.95 -45.36
CA GLY A 311 -11.17 -23.18 -45.95
C GLY A 311 -10.19 -23.37 -44.80
N GLU A 312 -9.45 -24.49 -44.82
CA GLU A 312 -8.21 -24.79 -44.08
C GLU A 312 -7.86 -23.80 -42.94
N GLY A 313 -8.63 -23.83 -41.85
CA GLY A 313 -8.34 -23.08 -40.63
C GLY A 313 -7.35 -23.85 -39.76
N ILE A 314 -6.44 -23.16 -39.06
CA ILE A 314 -5.37 -23.76 -38.27
C ILE A 314 -5.88 -24.72 -37.17
N LEU A 315 -7.08 -24.49 -36.62
CA LEU A 315 -7.70 -25.39 -35.64
C LEU A 315 -8.52 -26.53 -36.28
N SER A 316 -8.92 -26.40 -37.55
CA SER A 316 -9.76 -27.39 -38.24
C SER A 316 -9.08 -28.73 -38.52
N GLY A 317 -7.78 -28.86 -38.23
CA GLY A 317 -7.03 -30.11 -38.30
C GLY A 317 -6.45 -30.61 -36.96
N THR A 318 -6.77 -29.95 -35.84
CA THR A 318 -6.23 -30.32 -34.52
C THR A 318 -7.34 -30.92 -33.66
N VAL A 319 -7.28 -32.23 -33.38
CA VAL A 319 -8.16 -32.86 -32.38
C VAL A 319 -7.85 -32.23 -31.03
N LEU A 320 -8.74 -31.38 -30.54
CA LEU A 320 -8.68 -30.83 -29.19
C LEU A 320 -9.29 -31.84 -28.23
N GLU A 321 -8.52 -32.28 -27.25
CA GLU A 321 -9.03 -33.07 -26.12
C GLU A 321 -10.04 -32.24 -25.31
N GLY A 322 -11.01 -32.90 -24.67
CA GLY A 322 -12.18 -32.23 -24.07
C GLY A 322 -11.88 -31.07 -23.11
N GLU A 323 -10.81 -31.17 -22.31
CA GLU A 323 -10.40 -30.10 -21.38
C GLU A 323 -9.90 -28.86 -22.14
N LYS A 324 -9.12 -29.06 -23.21
CA LYS A 324 -8.59 -27.97 -24.06
C LYS A 324 -9.66 -27.28 -24.87
N LEU A 325 -10.76 -27.97 -25.19
CA LEU A 325 -11.90 -27.36 -25.86
C LEU A 325 -12.60 -26.34 -24.96
N SER A 326 -12.69 -26.60 -23.65
CA SER A 326 -13.27 -25.65 -22.67
C SER A 326 -12.46 -24.36 -22.64
N GLU A 327 -11.14 -24.45 -22.51
CA GLU A 327 -10.22 -23.29 -22.48
C GLU A 327 -10.38 -22.43 -23.73
N VAL A 328 -10.41 -23.04 -24.92
CA VAL A 328 -10.55 -22.29 -26.18
C VAL A 328 -11.92 -21.59 -26.26
N LEU A 329 -12.98 -22.24 -25.80
CA LEU A 329 -14.33 -21.66 -25.77
C LEU A 329 -14.42 -20.48 -24.78
N GLU A 330 -13.83 -20.61 -23.59
CA GLU A 330 -13.77 -19.54 -22.59
C GLU A 330 -13.02 -18.32 -23.13
N VAL A 331 -11.85 -18.54 -23.75
CA VAL A 331 -11.07 -17.49 -24.38
C VAL A 331 -11.83 -16.84 -25.54
N TRP A 332 -12.58 -17.61 -26.33
CA TRP A 332 -13.40 -17.08 -27.42
C TRP A 332 -14.58 -16.23 -26.93
N GLU A 333 -15.31 -16.69 -25.90
CA GLU A 333 -16.41 -15.95 -25.33
C GLU A 333 -15.92 -14.62 -24.72
N PHE A 334 -14.79 -14.67 -24.01
CA PHE A 334 -14.15 -13.49 -23.44
C PHE A 334 -13.69 -12.52 -24.53
N ALA A 335 -12.98 -13.00 -25.55
CA ALA A 335 -12.54 -12.18 -26.68
C ALA A 335 -13.73 -11.58 -27.45
N SER A 336 -14.83 -12.33 -27.57
CA SER A 336 -16.07 -11.87 -28.19
C SER A 336 -16.74 -10.75 -27.40
N PHE A 337 -16.75 -10.84 -26.07
CA PHE A 337 -17.24 -9.78 -25.19
C PHE A 337 -16.42 -8.49 -25.37
N PHE A 338 -15.09 -8.60 -25.32
CA PHE A 338 -14.22 -7.43 -25.46
C PHE A 338 -14.19 -6.85 -26.88
N SER A 339 -14.29 -7.68 -27.92
CA SER A 339 -14.47 -7.22 -29.29
C SER A 339 -15.73 -6.35 -29.44
N ALA A 340 -16.84 -6.77 -28.82
CA ALA A 340 -18.05 -5.97 -28.80
C ALA A 340 -17.86 -4.65 -28.02
N TYR A 341 -17.15 -4.70 -26.89
CA TYR A 341 -16.82 -3.53 -26.08
C TYR A 341 -15.96 -2.50 -26.83
N PHE A 342 -14.94 -2.95 -27.57
CA PHE A 342 -14.10 -2.07 -28.39
C PHE A 342 -14.80 -1.57 -29.66
N GLY A 343 -16.09 -1.90 -29.86
CA GLY A 343 -16.88 -1.44 -30.99
C GLY A 343 -16.70 -2.27 -32.27
N CYS A 344 -16.01 -3.41 -32.20
CA CYS A 344 -15.80 -4.33 -33.33
C CYS A 344 -16.97 -5.31 -33.52
N GLY A 345 -17.91 -5.37 -32.56
CA GLY A 345 -19.03 -6.32 -32.57
C GLY A 345 -18.64 -7.71 -32.07
N LYS A 346 -19.60 -8.65 -32.07
CA LYS A 346 -19.36 -10.03 -31.60
C LYS A 346 -18.40 -10.72 -32.57
N LEU A 347 -17.30 -11.28 -32.05
CA LEU A 347 -16.27 -11.95 -32.83
C LEU A 347 -16.72 -13.35 -33.27
N PRO A 348 -16.98 -13.60 -34.57
CA PRO A 348 -17.29 -14.94 -35.06
C PRO A 348 -16.10 -15.88 -34.87
N TRP A 349 -16.37 -17.18 -34.67
CA TRP A 349 -15.33 -18.18 -34.44
C TRP A 349 -14.18 -18.15 -35.47
N ALA A 350 -14.51 -18.11 -36.77
CA ALA A 350 -13.49 -18.04 -37.82
C ALA A 350 -12.60 -16.78 -37.75
N GLN A 351 -13.16 -15.65 -37.31
CA GLN A 351 -12.39 -14.43 -37.10
C GLN A 351 -11.56 -14.50 -35.81
N PHE A 352 -12.07 -15.17 -34.78
CA PHE A 352 -11.32 -15.46 -33.57
C PHE A 352 -10.08 -16.32 -33.87
N GLU A 353 -10.23 -17.41 -34.64
CA GLU A 353 -9.11 -18.25 -35.06
C GLU A 353 -8.04 -17.44 -35.81
N THR A 354 -8.48 -16.61 -36.77
CA THR A 354 -7.59 -15.76 -37.56
C THR A 354 -6.89 -14.71 -36.68
N ALA A 355 -7.65 -14.06 -35.81
CA ALA A 355 -7.15 -13.04 -34.89
C ALA A 355 -6.16 -13.62 -33.88
N LEU A 356 -6.37 -14.85 -33.41
CA LEU A 356 -5.52 -15.49 -32.41
C LEU A 356 -4.23 -16.04 -33.04
N ALA A 357 -4.31 -16.46 -34.31
CA ALA A 357 -3.14 -16.83 -35.10
C ALA A 357 -2.25 -15.62 -35.46
N ASP A 358 -2.86 -14.44 -35.68
CA ASP A 358 -2.16 -13.21 -36.01
C ASP A 358 -1.38 -12.64 -34.81
N LYS A 359 -0.04 -12.66 -34.92
CA LYS A 359 0.90 -12.14 -33.91
C LYS A 359 0.75 -10.64 -33.65
N GLN A 360 0.18 -9.88 -34.59
CA GLN A 360 0.02 -8.43 -34.47
C GLN A 360 -1.44 -8.02 -34.26
N CYS A 361 -2.30 -8.96 -33.86
CA CYS A 361 -3.70 -8.68 -33.64
C CYS A 361 -3.89 -7.65 -32.52
N GLY A 362 -4.32 -6.44 -32.89
CA GLY A 362 -4.57 -5.35 -31.96
C GLY A 362 -5.62 -5.67 -30.88
N LEU A 363 -6.58 -6.55 -31.18
CA LEU A 363 -7.60 -6.98 -30.22
C LEU A 363 -6.96 -7.73 -29.05
N PHE A 364 -6.13 -8.75 -29.31
CA PHE A 364 -5.49 -9.53 -28.25
C PHE A 364 -4.46 -8.71 -27.48
N HIS A 365 -3.72 -7.81 -28.14
CA HIS A 365 -2.87 -6.84 -27.44
C HIS A 365 -3.68 -5.95 -26.49
N ALA A 366 -4.83 -5.44 -26.93
CA ALA A 366 -5.69 -4.60 -26.09
C ALA A 366 -6.25 -5.39 -24.90
N VAL A 367 -6.69 -6.63 -25.13
CA VAL A 367 -7.16 -7.54 -24.08
C VAL A 367 -6.05 -7.82 -23.07
N HIS A 368 -4.86 -8.24 -23.51
CA HIS A 368 -3.73 -8.49 -22.60
C HIS A 368 -3.33 -7.26 -21.79
N VAL A 369 -3.20 -6.09 -22.42
CA VAL A 369 -2.88 -4.83 -21.71
C VAL A 369 -3.93 -4.53 -20.64
N LEU A 370 -5.21 -4.77 -20.93
CA LEU A 370 -6.29 -4.59 -19.97
C LEU A 370 -6.20 -5.59 -18.81
N LEU A 371 -6.04 -6.87 -19.10
CA LEU A 371 -5.90 -7.93 -18.09
C LEU A 371 -4.73 -7.63 -17.14
N VAL A 372 -3.55 -7.33 -17.70
CA VAL A 372 -2.34 -7.00 -16.92
C VAL A 372 -2.53 -5.73 -16.11
N ARG A 373 -3.23 -4.71 -16.64
CA ARG A 373 -3.55 -3.48 -15.88
C ARG A 373 -4.44 -3.74 -14.68
N LEU A 374 -5.41 -4.64 -14.82
CA LEU A 374 -6.37 -4.95 -13.75
C LEU A 374 -5.72 -5.80 -12.67
N LEU A 375 -4.94 -6.82 -13.07
CA LEU A 375 -4.06 -7.55 -12.15
C LEU A 375 -3.12 -6.61 -11.40
N TYR A 376 -2.56 -5.60 -12.08
CA TYR A 376 -1.69 -4.60 -11.47
C TYR A 376 -2.41 -3.71 -10.44
N GLN A 377 -3.66 -3.34 -10.68
CA GLN A 377 -4.43 -2.54 -9.74
C GLN A 377 -4.70 -3.32 -8.46
N ASP A 378 -5.03 -4.62 -8.55
CA ASP A 378 -5.22 -5.49 -7.39
C ASP A 378 -3.93 -5.66 -6.59
N LEU A 379 -2.80 -5.92 -7.26
CA LEU A 379 -1.48 -6.06 -6.60
C LEU A 379 -1.00 -4.76 -5.94
N LYS A 380 -1.49 -3.59 -6.35
CA LYS A 380 -1.19 -2.32 -5.67
C LYS A 380 -1.96 -2.15 -4.37
N VAL A 381 -3.15 -2.75 -4.26
CA VAL A 381 -4.01 -2.64 -3.07
C VAL A 381 -3.44 -3.46 -1.91
N THR A 382 -2.68 -4.52 -2.20
CA THR A 382 -2.07 -5.39 -1.18
C THR A 382 -0.83 -4.80 -0.49
N GLY A 383 -0.36 -3.61 -0.89
CA GLY A 383 0.62 -2.83 -0.13
C GLY A 383 2.09 -3.22 -0.33
N ASP A 384 2.38 -4.32 -1.03
CA ASP A 384 3.74 -4.76 -1.31
C ASP A 384 4.34 -4.08 -2.55
N ALA A 385 5.67 -4.00 -2.57
CA ALA A 385 6.47 -3.27 -3.53
C ALA A 385 5.96 -3.40 -4.97
N ASN A 386 5.82 -2.25 -5.66
CA ASN A 386 5.35 -2.15 -7.04
C ASN A 386 6.03 -3.20 -7.95
N PRO A 387 5.35 -4.32 -8.30
CA PRO A 387 6.00 -5.51 -8.88
C PRO A 387 6.59 -5.23 -10.28
N PHE A 388 6.29 -4.07 -10.85
CA PHE A 388 6.72 -3.63 -12.18
C PHE A 388 7.65 -2.42 -12.17
N LEU A 389 8.41 -2.22 -11.09
CA LEU A 389 9.47 -1.21 -10.98
C LEU A 389 9.02 0.23 -11.32
N GLY A 390 7.72 0.54 -11.19
CA GLY A 390 7.17 1.87 -11.48
C GLY A 390 6.90 2.18 -12.96
N ARG A 391 6.99 1.20 -13.87
CA ARG A 391 6.66 1.42 -15.29
C ARG A 391 5.16 1.26 -15.56
N PRO A 392 4.48 2.22 -16.21
CA PRO A 392 3.07 2.05 -16.56
C PRO A 392 2.92 0.99 -17.67
N PRO A 393 1.98 0.04 -17.54
CA PRO A 393 1.70 -0.94 -18.58
C PRO A 393 1.09 -0.27 -19.82
N ASN A 394 1.73 -0.48 -20.97
CA ASN A 394 1.27 -0.02 -22.29
C ASN A 394 1.55 -1.09 -23.35
N VAL A 395 1.14 -0.83 -24.60
CA VAL A 395 1.24 -1.78 -25.74
C VAL A 395 2.68 -2.26 -25.98
N LEU A 396 3.69 -1.48 -25.65
CA LEU A 396 5.10 -1.82 -25.86
C LEU A 396 5.73 -2.53 -24.65
N THR A 397 5.22 -2.27 -23.44
CA THR A 397 5.85 -2.75 -22.19
C THR A 397 5.14 -3.94 -21.58
N TRP A 398 3.87 -4.18 -21.91
CA TRP A 398 3.10 -5.27 -21.31
C TRP A 398 3.70 -6.67 -21.51
N PRO A 399 4.38 -7.02 -22.63
CA PRO A 399 4.92 -8.37 -22.79
C PRO A 399 6.06 -8.61 -21.79
N GLU A 400 6.94 -7.62 -21.58
CA GLU A 400 8.03 -7.69 -20.61
C GLU A 400 7.51 -7.72 -19.17
N LEU A 401 6.47 -6.94 -18.87
CA LEU A 401 5.84 -6.91 -17.55
C LEU A 401 5.14 -8.24 -17.25
N LEU A 402 4.38 -8.78 -18.20
CA LEU A 402 3.73 -10.07 -18.07
C LEU A 402 4.74 -11.20 -17.90
N ARG A 403 5.84 -11.17 -18.66
CA ARG A 403 6.95 -12.11 -18.51
C ARG A 403 7.59 -12.03 -17.12
N GLY A 404 7.81 -10.82 -16.61
CA GLY A 404 8.31 -10.62 -15.24
C GLY A 404 7.36 -11.15 -14.17
N TYR A 405 6.06 -10.92 -14.34
CA TYR A 405 5.02 -11.44 -13.44
C TYR A 405 4.97 -12.96 -13.44
N LEU A 406 4.82 -13.59 -14.60
CA LEU A 406 4.73 -15.05 -14.72
C LEU A 406 6.00 -15.74 -14.23
N LYS A 407 7.17 -15.12 -14.42
CA LYS A 407 8.43 -15.61 -13.85
C LYS A 407 8.44 -15.56 -12.32
N MET A 408 7.95 -14.47 -11.73
CA MET A 408 7.83 -14.36 -10.27
C MET A 408 6.88 -15.43 -9.72
N VAL A 409 5.68 -15.54 -10.28
CA VAL A 409 4.69 -16.54 -9.86
C VAL A 409 5.23 -17.97 -10.02
N GLY A 410 5.90 -18.26 -11.15
CA GLY A 410 6.51 -19.56 -11.39
C GLY A 410 7.64 -19.90 -10.41
N LEU A 411 8.46 -18.91 -10.01
CA LEU A 411 9.53 -19.10 -9.03
C LEU A 411 8.98 -19.33 -7.62
N GLU A 412 8.00 -18.55 -7.20
CA GLU A 412 7.35 -18.69 -5.88
C GLU A 412 6.71 -20.08 -5.73
N ASN A 413 5.96 -20.54 -6.75
CA ASN A 413 5.31 -21.85 -6.72
C ASN A 413 6.31 -23.03 -6.81
N ARG A 414 7.51 -22.80 -7.36
CA ARG A 414 8.60 -23.79 -7.40
C ARG A 414 9.25 -23.94 -6.02
N GLU A 415 9.41 -22.86 -5.27
CA GLU A 415 9.99 -22.89 -3.92
C GLU A 415 9.05 -23.51 -2.89
N GLU A 416 7.73 -23.37 -3.06
CA GLU A 416 6.72 -23.97 -2.17
C GLU A 416 6.50 -25.48 -2.38
N GLY A 417 7.21 -26.12 -3.32
CA GLY A 417 7.12 -27.56 -3.56
C GLY A 417 5.79 -28.01 -4.18
N VAL A 418 5.05 -27.08 -4.80
CA VAL A 418 3.78 -27.36 -5.47
C VAL A 418 4.01 -27.73 -6.94
N GLU A 419 4.95 -28.64 -7.19
CA GLU A 419 5.30 -29.10 -8.55
C GLU A 419 4.06 -29.59 -9.32
N ALA A 420 3.11 -30.22 -8.62
CA ALA A 420 1.86 -30.71 -9.21
C ALA A 420 0.91 -29.61 -9.72
N LEU A 421 0.96 -28.39 -9.16
CA LEU A 421 0.11 -27.26 -9.61
C LEU A 421 0.80 -26.52 -10.77
N SER A 422 2.11 -26.32 -10.67
CA SER A 422 2.93 -25.78 -11.77
C SER A 422 2.83 -26.64 -13.02
N ASP A 423 2.87 -27.96 -12.88
CA ASP A 423 2.76 -28.91 -14.00
C ASP A 423 1.32 -29.01 -14.54
N LYS A 424 0.30 -28.97 -13.68
CA LYS A 424 -1.11 -28.92 -14.12
C LYS A 424 -1.44 -27.67 -14.91
N MET A 425 -0.87 -26.53 -14.53
CA MET A 425 -1.08 -25.24 -15.19
C MET A 425 -0.07 -24.98 -16.32
N GLY A 426 0.88 -25.89 -16.55
CA GLY A 426 1.94 -25.74 -17.56
C GLY A 426 2.88 -24.56 -17.32
N LEU A 427 2.92 -24.00 -16.10
CA LEU A 427 3.66 -22.79 -15.77
C LEU A 427 5.17 -22.96 -16.00
N SER A 428 5.73 -24.13 -15.69
CA SER A 428 7.15 -24.43 -15.95
C SER A 428 7.48 -24.32 -17.45
N ALA A 429 6.67 -24.94 -18.31
CA ALA A 429 6.85 -24.88 -19.77
C ALA A 429 6.61 -23.47 -20.32
N MET A 430 5.65 -22.73 -19.75
CA MET A 430 5.44 -21.33 -20.11
C MET A 430 6.62 -20.45 -19.72
N VAL A 431 7.20 -20.63 -18.54
CA VAL A 431 8.37 -19.87 -18.08
C VAL A 431 9.58 -20.17 -18.96
N GLU A 432 9.85 -21.43 -19.30
CA GLU A 432 10.94 -21.80 -20.23
C GLU A 432 10.75 -21.21 -21.63
N ALA A 433 9.53 -21.26 -22.17
CA ALA A 433 9.21 -20.65 -23.46
C ALA A 433 9.34 -19.12 -23.41
N LEU A 434 8.85 -18.51 -22.34
CA LEU A 434 9.00 -17.07 -22.11
C LEU A 434 10.47 -16.70 -21.94
N GLU A 435 11.35 -17.55 -21.42
CA GLU A 435 12.77 -17.24 -21.28
C GLU A 435 13.53 -17.20 -22.62
N SER A 436 13.17 -18.10 -23.52
CA SER A 436 13.86 -18.31 -24.80
C SER A 436 13.33 -17.43 -25.94
N GLU A 437 12.07 -17.02 -25.90
CA GLU A 437 11.41 -16.33 -27.01
C GLU A 437 10.72 -15.02 -26.59
N THR A 438 10.46 -14.16 -27.57
CA THR A 438 9.58 -12.98 -27.46
C THR A 438 8.13 -13.43 -27.43
N TYR A 439 7.25 -12.69 -26.76
CA TYR A 439 5.84 -13.10 -26.59
C TYR A 439 5.16 -13.38 -27.94
N GLU A 440 5.43 -12.54 -28.93
CA GLU A 440 4.91 -12.64 -30.29
C GLU A 440 5.38 -13.92 -31.01
N ASP A 441 6.52 -14.47 -30.62
CA ASP A 441 7.12 -15.63 -31.26
C ASP A 441 6.75 -16.95 -30.59
N LEU A 442 6.14 -16.89 -29.40
CA LEU A 442 5.69 -18.06 -28.67
C LEU A 442 4.74 -18.94 -29.50
N PRO A 443 4.84 -20.28 -29.35
CA PRO A 443 3.90 -21.20 -29.96
C PRO A 443 2.45 -20.83 -29.62
N PHE A 444 1.55 -21.00 -30.58
CA PHE A 444 0.13 -20.67 -30.44
C PHE A 444 -0.48 -21.23 -29.14
N ARG A 445 -0.18 -22.49 -28.82
CA ARG A 445 -0.67 -23.15 -27.60
C ARG A 445 -0.23 -22.42 -26.34
N VAL A 446 1.02 -21.95 -26.28
CA VAL A 446 1.55 -21.22 -25.13
C VAL A 446 0.88 -19.85 -24.99
N ARG A 447 0.68 -19.13 -26.10
CA ARG A 447 -0.04 -17.83 -26.07
C ARG A 447 -1.48 -17.99 -25.61
N LEU A 448 -2.17 -19.02 -26.08
CA LEU A 448 -3.54 -19.34 -25.67
C LEU A 448 -3.61 -19.64 -24.16
N SER A 449 -2.72 -20.49 -23.65
CA SER A 449 -2.73 -20.82 -22.22
C SER A 449 -2.32 -19.63 -21.34
N ILE A 450 -1.44 -18.73 -21.81
CA ILE A 450 -1.15 -17.47 -21.11
C ILE A 450 -2.39 -16.56 -21.09
N LEU A 451 -3.14 -16.50 -22.19
CA LEU A 451 -4.36 -15.69 -22.25
C LEU A 451 -5.45 -16.26 -21.34
N ASP A 452 -5.66 -17.57 -21.37
CA ASP A 452 -6.57 -18.27 -20.47
C ASP A 452 -6.20 -18.03 -19.00
N LEU A 453 -4.94 -18.25 -18.63
CA LEU A 453 -4.44 -17.96 -17.27
C LEU A 453 -4.73 -16.52 -16.84
N ASN A 454 -4.46 -15.54 -17.72
CA ASN A 454 -4.74 -14.15 -17.42
C ASN A 454 -6.24 -13.87 -17.24
N ILE A 455 -7.11 -14.57 -18.00
CA ILE A 455 -8.56 -14.48 -17.86
C ILE A 455 -9.01 -15.10 -16.54
N GLN A 456 -8.49 -16.26 -16.16
CA GLN A 456 -8.84 -16.91 -14.88
C GLN A 456 -8.42 -16.04 -13.70
N LEU A 457 -7.15 -15.62 -13.65
CA LEU A 457 -6.63 -14.75 -12.59
C LEU A 457 -7.42 -13.45 -12.51
N ALA A 458 -7.72 -12.87 -13.67
CA ALA A 458 -8.59 -11.71 -13.76
C ALA A 458 -9.96 -11.97 -13.12
N ILE A 459 -10.70 -12.99 -13.55
CA ILE A 459 -12.04 -13.29 -13.03
C ILE A 459 -12.04 -13.54 -11.52
N GLU A 460 -10.94 -14.07 -10.99
CA GLU A 460 -10.75 -14.28 -9.55
C GLU A 460 -10.50 -12.98 -8.77
N THR A 461 -9.98 -11.93 -9.40
CA THR A 461 -9.74 -10.62 -8.77
C THR A 461 -11.02 -9.81 -8.55
N GLN A 462 -11.14 -9.15 -7.39
CA GLN A 462 -12.32 -8.37 -7.03
C GLN A 462 -12.50 -7.12 -7.90
N HIS A 463 -11.41 -6.44 -8.26
CA HIS A 463 -11.49 -5.24 -9.09
C HIS A 463 -11.86 -5.56 -10.55
N MET A 464 -11.35 -6.66 -11.13
CA MET A 464 -11.76 -7.09 -12.46
C MET A 464 -13.24 -7.49 -12.47
N ARG A 465 -13.73 -8.25 -11.48
CA ARG A 465 -15.18 -8.56 -11.39
C ARG A 465 -16.01 -7.28 -11.39
N HIS A 466 -15.67 -6.33 -10.53
CA HIS A 466 -16.36 -5.05 -10.48
C HIS A 466 -16.25 -4.27 -11.80
N HIS A 467 -15.10 -4.30 -12.46
CA HIS A 467 -14.91 -3.64 -13.75
C HIS A 467 -15.73 -4.31 -14.85
N ILE A 468 -15.73 -5.64 -14.95
CA ILE A 468 -16.56 -6.41 -15.88
C ILE A 468 -18.03 -6.11 -15.64
N ASP A 469 -18.48 -6.05 -14.38
CA ASP A 469 -19.85 -5.70 -14.02
C ASP A 469 -20.21 -4.29 -14.51
N GLN A 470 -19.36 -3.29 -14.24
CA GLN A 470 -19.55 -1.92 -14.74
C GLN A 470 -19.58 -1.85 -16.27
N LEU A 471 -18.70 -2.58 -16.95
CA LEU A 471 -18.66 -2.64 -18.41
C LEU A 471 -19.91 -3.33 -18.98
N SER A 472 -20.34 -4.41 -18.34
CA SER A 472 -21.55 -5.15 -18.69
C SER A 472 -22.79 -4.27 -18.54
N GLU A 473 -22.91 -3.54 -17.43
CA GLU A 473 -23.97 -2.55 -17.18
C GLU A 473 -23.95 -1.43 -18.22
N SER A 474 -22.77 -0.85 -18.51
CA SER A 474 -22.61 0.20 -19.51
C SER A 474 -23.00 -0.29 -20.91
N HIS A 475 -22.58 -1.50 -21.29
CA HIS A 475 -22.93 -2.09 -22.57
C HIS A 475 -24.44 -2.43 -22.64
N ALA A 476 -25.02 -2.96 -21.57
CA ALA A 476 -26.46 -3.20 -21.48
C ALA A 476 -27.27 -1.90 -21.64
N ALA A 477 -26.84 -0.82 -20.99
CA ALA A 477 -27.44 0.51 -21.12
C ALA A 477 -27.34 1.04 -22.56
N ALA A 478 -26.17 0.93 -23.20
CA ALA A 478 -25.97 1.34 -24.59
C ALA A 478 -26.84 0.53 -25.57
N GLN A 479 -27.02 -0.78 -25.33
CA GLN A 479 -27.91 -1.62 -26.13
C GLN A 479 -29.39 -1.25 -25.92
N ALA A 480 -29.78 -0.93 -24.69
CA ALA A 480 -31.13 -0.47 -24.37
C ALA A 480 -31.44 0.87 -25.08
N GLU A 481 -30.49 1.82 -25.08
CA GLU A 481 -30.62 3.08 -25.79
C GLU A 481 -30.75 2.90 -27.31
N LYS A 482 -29.90 2.05 -27.91
CA LYS A 482 -30.01 1.71 -29.35
C LYS A 482 -31.37 1.11 -29.69
N ARG A 483 -31.89 0.21 -28.85
CA ARG A 483 -33.23 -0.37 -29.01
C ARG A 483 -34.33 0.69 -28.89
N ALA A 484 -34.22 1.62 -27.94
CA ALA A 484 -35.18 2.71 -27.78
C ALA A 484 -35.21 3.62 -29.02
N ARG A 485 -34.05 4.05 -29.53
CA ARG A 485 -33.95 4.86 -30.76
C ARG A 485 -34.53 4.14 -31.97
N PHE A 486 -34.27 2.84 -32.12
CA PHE A 486 -34.84 2.05 -33.21
C PHE A 486 -36.37 1.99 -33.14
N LEU A 487 -36.93 1.81 -31.94
CA LEU A 487 -38.38 1.81 -31.74
C LEU A 487 -39.02 3.18 -32.03
N GLU A 488 -38.34 4.28 -31.71
CA GLU A 488 -38.76 5.64 -32.04
C GLU A 488 -38.80 5.85 -33.56
N MET A 489 -37.73 5.49 -34.27
CA MET A 489 -37.71 5.52 -35.74
C MET A 489 -38.82 4.69 -36.39
N CYS A 490 -39.18 3.55 -35.78
CA CYS A 490 -40.28 2.70 -36.24
C CYS A 490 -41.67 3.28 -35.94
N LYS A 491 -41.81 4.17 -34.95
CA LYS A 491 -43.05 4.92 -34.69
C LYS A 491 -43.20 6.06 -35.70
N ASP A 492 -42.15 6.85 -35.90
CA ASP A 492 -42.15 7.95 -36.89
C ASP A 492 -42.45 7.43 -38.30
N GLY A 493 -41.87 6.27 -38.66
CA GLY A 493 -42.16 5.61 -39.93
C GLY A 493 -43.60 5.10 -40.06
N ARG A 494 -44.26 4.73 -38.95
CA ARG A 494 -45.68 4.35 -38.94
C ARG A 494 -46.57 5.57 -39.04
N ASP A 495 -46.32 6.60 -38.25
CA ASP A 495 -47.10 7.85 -38.26
C ASP A 495 -47.01 8.56 -39.62
N ALA A 496 -45.84 8.54 -40.26
CA ALA A 496 -45.66 9.04 -41.62
C ALA A 496 -46.44 8.22 -42.67
N ARG A 497 -46.64 6.92 -42.46
CA ARG A 497 -47.45 6.06 -43.36
C ARG A 497 -48.94 6.27 -43.13
N GLU A 498 -49.37 6.43 -41.87
CA GLU A 498 -50.77 6.71 -41.53
C GLU A 498 -51.19 8.11 -42.00
N GLY A 499 -50.34 9.12 -41.83
CA GLY A 499 -50.57 10.47 -42.35
C GLY A 499 -50.61 10.57 -43.89
N ARG A 500 -50.07 9.59 -44.62
CA ARG A 500 -50.22 9.47 -46.08
C ARG A 500 -51.47 8.70 -46.51
N ARG A 501 -52.10 7.93 -45.63
CA ARG A 501 -53.36 7.22 -45.92
C ARG A 501 -54.60 8.05 -45.60
N SER A 502 -54.45 9.09 -44.75
CA SER A 502 -55.53 10.00 -44.38
C SER A 502 -55.64 11.24 -45.29
N LYS A 503 -54.67 11.44 -46.19
CA LYS A 503 -54.74 12.38 -47.31
C LYS A 503 -55.06 11.62 -48.58
#